data_AF-A0AAN0J2T4-F1
#
_entry.id   AF-A0AAN0J2T4-F1
#
_cell.length_a   1.000
_cell.length_b   1.000
_cell.length_c   1.000
_cell.angle_alpha   90.00
_cell.angle_beta   90.00
_cell.angle_gamma   90.00
#
_symmetry.space_group_name_H-M   'P 1'
#
loop_
_entity.id
_entity.type
_entity.pdbx_description
1 polymer ?
#
loop_
_entity_poly.entity_id
_entity_poly.type
_entity_poly.pdbx_seq_one_letter_code
_entity_poly.pdbx_strand_id
1 'polypeptide(L)'
;TVTTIGNGYASNFRIQTTSDSQSLPYDYLSLMHYGRTAFSRNGQPTIVPRPSSFITIGQRNRLSMYDVQHINIRYCPERALRLVGGRGSYEGRVEVFWNGQWGTVCDDLFGTNDGRVICKYMGFPDVAATYYRARFGRGTGPIVMDDLRCTGNEYSPFACPMRTIGTHNCGHYEDAGVTCRKNARLVGGRVTSSVAYGRLEVFAEGDWGTVCDDYFDIKAANVTCHQLGYRRASRVYPRARYGQGTLPILMDDVRCTGGEAQITHCLSTPIGEHNCQHSEDVSVRCVN
;
A
#
# COMPACT_ATOMS: atom_id res chain seq x y z
N THR A 1 -16.47 25.74 26.80
CA THR A 1 -16.76 24.67 27.78
C THR A 1 -16.91 23.37 27.04
N VAL A 2 -16.05 22.40 27.35
CA VAL A 2 -16.05 21.08 26.74
C VAL A 2 -17.23 20.29 27.32
N THR A 3 -18.42 20.49 26.78
CA THR A 3 -19.66 19.90 27.30
C THR A 3 -19.89 18.45 26.84
N THR A 4 -19.09 17.97 25.88
CA THR A 4 -19.26 16.65 25.26
C THR A 4 -18.23 15.61 25.71
N ILE A 5 -17.12 16.00 26.36
CA ILE A 5 -16.06 15.07 26.80
C ILE A 5 -16.32 14.60 28.24
N GLY A 6 -16.13 13.31 28.48
CA GLY A 6 -16.26 12.67 29.79
C GLY A 6 -15.24 13.18 30.81
N ASN A 7 -15.63 13.12 32.08
CA ASN A 7 -14.77 13.55 33.18
C ASN A 7 -13.44 12.77 33.16
N GLY A 8 -12.32 13.47 33.33
CA GLY A 8 -10.97 12.88 33.35
C GLY A 8 -10.29 12.72 31.98
N TYR A 9 -10.99 12.95 30.86
CA TYR A 9 -10.39 12.77 29.52
C TYR A 9 -9.95 14.06 28.83
N ALA A 10 -10.15 15.23 29.46
CA ALA A 10 -9.81 16.52 28.87
C ALA A 10 -8.33 16.65 28.46
N SER A 11 -7.42 15.98 29.18
CA SER A 11 -5.98 15.97 28.86
C SER A 11 -5.66 15.29 27.52
N ASN A 12 -6.49 14.35 27.06
CA ASN A 12 -6.27 13.60 25.81
C ASN A 12 -6.40 14.49 24.56
N PHE A 13 -7.00 15.68 24.70
CA PHE A 13 -7.23 16.63 23.60
C PHE A 13 -6.25 17.80 23.62
N ARG A 14 -5.22 17.75 24.46
CA ARG A 14 -4.12 18.72 24.42
C ARG A 14 -3.33 18.47 23.13
N ILE A 15 -3.18 19.52 22.31
CA ILE A 15 -2.43 19.43 21.06
C ILE A 15 -0.97 19.14 21.38
N GLN A 16 -0.47 18.02 20.86
CA GLN A 16 0.95 17.70 20.84
C GLN A 16 1.53 18.21 19.53
N THR A 17 2.49 19.13 19.60
CA THR A 17 3.14 19.71 18.40
C THR A 17 4.33 18.89 17.92
N THR A 18 4.80 17.94 18.73
CA THR A 18 5.91 17.04 18.43
C THR A 18 5.40 15.61 18.38
N SER A 19 5.17 15.10 17.17
CA SER A 19 4.85 13.71 16.90
C SER A 19 5.90 13.19 15.92
N ASP A 20 6.62 12.14 16.32
CA ASP A 20 7.50 11.40 15.42
C ASP A 20 6.64 10.39 14.65
N SER A 21 6.23 10.76 13.43
CA SER A 21 5.53 9.84 12.54
C SER A 21 6.48 8.90 11.79
N GLN A 22 7.80 8.95 12.07
CA GLN A 22 8.82 8.14 11.39
C GLN A 22 8.77 8.31 9.86
N SER A 23 8.41 9.51 9.40
CA SER A 23 8.18 9.86 7.99
C SER A 23 7.03 9.10 7.31
N LEU A 24 6.12 8.49 8.09
CA LEU A 24 4.89 7.90 7.58
C LEU A 24 3.71 8.88 7.67
N PRO A 25 2.72 8.80 6.75
CA PRO A 25 1.47 9.53 6.85
C PRO A 25 0.65 9.16 8.10
N TYR A 26 -0.25 10.05 8.51
CA TYR A 26 -1.17 9.76 9.62
C TYR A 26 -2.17 8.66 9.24
N ASP A 27 -2.29 7.65 10.09
CA ASP A 27 -3.17 6.50 9.85
C ASP A 27 -4.51 6.62 10.60
N TYR A 28 -5.55 7.02 9.86
CA TYR A 28 -6.91 7.07 10.38
C TYR A 28 -7.47 5.68 10.72
N LEU A 29 -7.01 4.63 10.03
CA LEU A 29 -7.50 3.27 10.19
C LEU A 29 -6.68 2.47 11.20
N SER A 30 -5.76 3.12 11.93
CA SER A 30 -4.91 2.44 12.90
C SER A 30 -5.73 1.62 13.88
N LEU A 31 -5.32 0.37 14.12
CA LEU A 31 -5.91 -0.50 15.14
C LEU A 31 -5.89 0.18 16.52
N MET A 32 -4.87 1.01 16.76
CA MET A 32 -4.67 1.74 18.01
C MET A 32 -5.47 3.04 18.11
N HIS A 33 -6.18 3.43 17.05
CA HIS A 33 -6.96 4.66 17.04
C HIS A 33 -8.21 4.54 17.93
N TYR A 34 -8.51 5.60 18.67
CA TYR A 34 -9.77 5.71 19.43
C TYR A 34 -10.98 5.89 18.50
N GLY A 35 -12.11 5.25 18.79
CA GLY A 35 -13.33 5.44 18.00
C GLY A 35 -13.88 6.88 18.10
N ARG A 36 -14.79 7.26 17.18
CA ARG A 36 -15.35 8.64 17.08
C ARG A 36 -15.99 9.16 18.36
N THR A 37 -16.65 8.28 19.10
CA THR A 37 -17.36 8.59 20.34
C THR A 37 -16.52 8.30 21.58
N ALA A 38 -15.25 7.91 21.42
CA ALA A 38 -14.36 7.68 22.54
C ALA A 38 -14.23 8.95 23.38
N PHE A 39 -14.23 8.83 24.70
CA PHE A 39 -14.22 9.96 25.62
C PHE A 39 -15.49 10.83 25.58
N SER A 40 -16.55 10.44 24.87
CA SER A 40 -17.83 11.17 24.86
C SER A 40 -18.63 10.92 26.14
N ARG A 41 -19.26 11.96 26.69
CA ARG A 41 -20.22 11.86 27.80
C ARG A 41 -21.67 11.72 27.32
N ASN A 42 -21.98 12.20 26.12
CA ASN A 42 -23.34 12.29 25.58
C ASN A 42 -23.55 11.46 24.30
N GLY A 43 -22.62 10.55 24.00
CA GLY A 43 -22.65 9.69 22.81
C GLY A 43 -22.33 10.41 21.49
N GLN A 44 -22.11 11.73 21.51
CA GLN A 44 -21.76 12.49 20.32
C GLN A 44 -20.27 12.35 19.97
N PRO A 45 -19.89 12.48 18.70
CA PRO A 45 -18.49 12.42 18.29
C PRO A 45 -17.63 13.49 18.98
N THR A 46 -16.53 13.05 19.58
CA THR A 46 -15.48 13.88 20.20
C THR A 46 -14.20 13.87 19.36
N ILE A 47 -14.05 12.88 18.49
CA ILE A 47 -12.93 12.75 17.56
C ILE A 47 -13.46 12.76 16.13
N VAL A 48 -13.01 13.74 15.35
CA VAL A 48 -13.42 13.95 13.96
C VAL A 48 -12.18 14.19 13.09
N PRO A 49 -11.99 13.42 12.00
CA PRO A 49 -10.86 13.60 11.08
C PRO A 49 -10.85 14.98 10.41
N ARG A 50 -9.67 15.56 10.25
CA ARG A 50 -9.43 16.75 9.44
C ARG A 50 -8.72 16.33 8.16
N PRO A 51 -9.45 15.68 7.24
CA PRO A 51 -10.01 16.47 6.12
C PRO A 51 -11.53 16.29 5.89
N SER A 52 -12.18 15.28 6.48
CA SER A 52 -13.61 15.01 6.28
C SER A 52 -14.22 14.21 7.42
N SER A 53 -15.42 14.59 7.86
CA SER A 53 -16.18 13.90 8.89
C SER A 53 -16.73 12.54 8.45
N PHE A 54 -16.52 12.08 7.21
CA PHE A 54 -16.96 10.78 6.72
C PHE A 54 -15.90 9.67 6.82
N ILE A 55 -14.64 10.01 7.13
CA ILE A 55 -13.54 9.03 7.20
C ILE A 55 -13.69 8.12 8.43
N THR A 56 -13.90 6.83 8.24
CA THR A 56 -13.89 5.87 9.37
C THR A 56 -12.56 5.95 10.12
N ILE A 57 -12.61 5.94 11.46
CA ILE A 57 -11.41 5.94 12.30
C ILE A 57 -11.43 4.77 13.26
N GLY A 58 -10.26 4.18 13.51
CA GLY A 58 -10.10 3.11 14.49
C GLY A 58 -10.96 1.90 14.20
N GLN A 59 -10.79 1.30 13.02
CA GLN A 59 -11.58 0.15 12.56
C GLN A 59 -11.45 -1.08 13.46
N ARG A 60 -10.37 -1.20 14.27
CA ARG A 60 -10.20 -2.20 15.35
C ARG A 60 -10.29 -3.68 14.97
N ASN A 61 -10.37 -4.00 13.68
CA ASN A 61 -10.54 -5.36 13.17
C ASN A 61 -9.19 -5.96 12.71
N ARG A 62 -8.30 -5.16 12.12
CA ARG A 62 -6.97 -5.61 11.65
C ARG A 62 -5.89 -4.53 11.79
N LEU A 63 -4.62 -4.88 11.69
CA LEU A 63 -3.56 -3.87 11.51
C LEU A 63 -3.71 -3.25 10.12
N SER A 64 -3.65 -1.92 10.03
CA SER A 64 -3.50 -1.24 8.75
C SER A 64 -2.09 -1.45 8.17
N MET A 65 -1.87 -1.11 6.90
CA MET A 65 -0.52 -1.07 6.33
C MET A 65 0.42 -0.15 7.13
N TYR A 66 -0.07 1.01 7.54
CA TYR A 66 0.75 1.96 8.30
C TYR A 66 1.01 1.44 9.72
N ASP A 67 0.07 0.74 10.36
CA ASP A 67 0.32 0.05 11.62
C ASP A 67 1.48 -0.95 11.47
N VAL A 68 1.42 -1.78 10.43
CA VAL A 68 2.48 -2.76 10.14
C VAL A 68 3.81 -2.06 9.86
N GLN A 69 3.81 -0.97 9.08
CA GLN A 69 5.02 -0.20 8.81
C GLN A 69 5.59 0.45 10.07
N HIS A 70 4.76 1.05 10.93
CA HIS A 70 5.21 1.61 12.21
C HIS A 70 5.81 0.54 13.12
N ILE A 71 5.19 -0.64 13.20
CA ILE A 71 5.72 -1.78 13.96
C ILE A 71 7.06 -2.22 13.37
N ASN A 72 7.14 -2.36 12.05
CA ASN A 72 8.36 -2.76 11.36
C ASN A 72 9.48 -1.74 11.61
N ILE A 73 9.26 -0.44 11.38
CA ILE A 73 10.29 0.59 11.63
C ILE A 73 10.78 0.54 13.09
N ARG A 74 9.89 0.31 14.06
CA ARG A 74 10.24 0.35 15.49
C ARG A 74 10.86 -0.94 16.03
N TYR A 75 10.40 -2.10 15.59
CA TYR A 75 10.74 -3.38 16.19
C TYR A 75 11.44 -4.35 15.23
N CYS A 76 11.34 -4.12 13.92
CA CYS A 76 11.93 -4.96 12.88
C CYS A 76 12.39 -4.09 11.69
N PRO A 77 13.38 -3.19 11.84
CA PRO A 77 13.69 -2.17 10.82
C PRO A 77 14.04 -2.79 9.46
N GLU A 78 14.58 -4.01 9.45
CA GLU A 78 14.78 -4.84 8.25
C GLU A 78 13.49 -5.16 7.47
N ARG A 79 12.33 -4.80 8.03
CA ARG A 79 11.01 -4.98 7.43
C ARG A 79 10.40 -3.70 6.85
N ALA A 80 11.14 -2.59 6.86
CA ALA A 80 10.67 -1.33 6.32
C ALA A 80 11.39 -0.99 5.01
N LEU A 81 10.60 -0.89 3.95
CA LEU A 81 11.05 -0.57 2.59
C LEU A 81 10.06 0.39 1.94
N ARG A 82 10.56 1.29 1.10
CA ARG A 82 9.72 2.17 0.26
C ARG A 82 10.33 2.37 -1.12
N LEU A 83 9.48 2.74 -2.07
CA LEU A 83 9.87 3.16 -3.40
C LEU A 83 9.63 4.66 -3.56
N VAL A 84 10.65 5.41 -3.99
CA VAL A 84 10.61 6.89 -4.06
C VAL A 84 10.92 7.38 -5.48
N GLY A 85 10.24 8.46 -5.90
CA GLY A 85 10.50 9.10 -7.21
C GLY A 85 9.84 8.41 -8.41
N GLY A 86 9.01 7.40 -8.18
CA GLY A 86 8.17 6.77 -9.20
C GLY A 86 6.83 7.46 -9.41
N ARG A 87 6.07 7.04 -10.43
CA ARG A 87 4.73 7.57 -10.74
C ARG A 87 3.62 6.96 -9.87
N GLY A 88 3.93 5.92 -9.11
CA GLY A 88 3.00 5.22 -8.25
C GLY A 88 3.74 4.32 -7.26
N SER A 89 3.00 3.63 -6.38
CA SER A 89 3.57 2.80 -5.31
C SER A 89 4.34 1.56 -5.78
N TYR A 90 4.24 1.23 -7.07
CA TYR A 90 4.85 0.03 -7.67
C TYR A 90 6.19 0.32 -8.34
N GLU A 91 6.70 1.56 -8.34
CA GLU A 91 7.99 1.87 -8.93
C GLU A 91 8.73 2.99 -8.20
N GLY A 92 10.05 3.00 -8.30
CA GLY A 92 10.89 4.04 -7.71
C GLY A 92 12.29 3.56 -7.37
N ARG A 93 13.10 4.49 -6.84
CA ARG A 93 14.35 4.21 -6.13
C ARG A 93 14.04 3.39 -4.89
N VAL A 94 14.85 2.36 -4.64
CA VAL A 94 14.70 1.49 -3.48
C VAL A 94 15.32 2.18 -2.27
N GLU A 95 14.52 2.36 -1.23
CA GLU A 95 15.00 2.85 0.07
C GLU A 95 14.60 1.88 1.18
N VAL A 96 15.55 1.61 2.07
CA VAL A 96 15.40 0.73 3.23
C VAL A 96 15.60 1.54 4.51
N PHE A 97 14.84 1.21 5.55
CA PHE A 97 15.03 1.84 6.85
C PHE A 97 16.03 1.04 7.67
N TRP A 98 17.12 1.69 8.06
CA TRP A 98 18.17 1.05 8.84
C TRP A 98 18.72 2.01 9.89
N ASN A 99 18.84 1.51 11.13
CA ASN A 99 19.41 2.25 12.25
C ASN A 99 18.81 3.66 12.46
N GLY A 100 17.47 3.77 12.41
CA GLY A 100 16.76 5.02 12.69
C GLY A 100 16.66 5.99 11.51
N GLN A 101 17.16 5.65 10.32
CA GLN A 101 17.12 6.53 9.14
C GLN A 101 16.84 5.75 7.85
N TRP A 102 16.25 6.43 6.88
CA TRP A 102 16.11 5.93 5.52
C TRP A 102 17.44 6.06 4.77
N GLY A 103 17.77 5.06 3.95
CA GLY A 103 18.90 5.11 3.03
C GLY A 103 18.67 4.28 1.78
N THR A 104 19.58 4.38 0.82
CA THR A 104 19.42 3.82 -0.53
C THR A 104 20.15 2.48 -0.69
N VAL A 105 19.93 1.82 -1.84
CA VAL A 105 20.61 0.59 -2.25
C VAL A 105 21.45 0.90 -3.47
N CYS A 106 22.71 0.48 -3.51
CA CYS A 106 23.58 0.63 -4.68
C CYS A 106 23.17 -0.33 -5.81
N ASP A 107 23.40 0.08 -7.06
CA ASP A 107 23.12 -0.70 -8.26
C ASP A 107 24.24 -1.66 -8.70
N ASP A 108 25.39 -1.65 -8.02
CA ASP A 108 26.45 -2.64 -8.22
C ASP A 108 25.90 -4.06 -7.96
N LEU A 109 26.02 -4.90 -8.99
CA LEU A 109 25.45 -6.27 -9.06
C LEU A 109 23.93 -6.36 -8.85
N PHE A 110 23.19 -5.26 -8.87
CA PHE A 110 21.75 -5.23 -8.66
C PHE A 110 20.98 -5.77 -9.89
N GLY A 111 20.50 -7.00 -9.77
CA GLY A 111 19.86 -7.75 -10.83
C GLY A 111 18.36 -7.99 -10.65
N THR A 112 17.81 -8.76 -11.58
CA THR A 112 16.37 -9.11 -11.59
C THR A 112 15.95 -9.86 -10.33
N ASN A 113 16.81 -10.71 -9.76
CA ASN A 113 16.46 -11.46 -8.54
C ASN A 113 16.35 -10.54 -7.31
N ASP A 114 17.19 -9.51 -7.22
CA ASP A 114 17.12 -8.50 -6.17
C ASP A 114 15.82 -7.71 -6.27
N GLY A 115 15.51 -7.24 -7.48
CA GLY A 115 14.24 -6.59 -7.76
C GLY A 115 13.03 -7.48 -7.47
N ARG A 116 13.12 -8.78 -7.74
CA ARG A 116 12.06 -9.76 -7.44
C ARG A 116 11.83 -9.87 -5.94
N VAL A 117 12.89 -10.05 -5.15
CA VAL A 117 12.78 -10.12 -3.69
C VAL A 117 12.17 -8.83 -3.16
N ILE A 118 12.64 -7.66 -3.61
CA ILE A 118 12.11 -6.36 -3.21
C ILE A 118 10.63 -6.21 -3.57
N CYS A 119 10.23 -6.57 -4.80
CA CYS A 119 8.84 -6.44 -5.22
C CYS A 119 7.91 -7.38 -4.46
N LYS A 120 8.30 -8.64 -4.27
CA LYS A 120 7.55 -9.60 -3.44
C LYS A 120 7.47 -9.15 -1.99
N TYR A 121 8.57 -8.63 -1.46
CA TYR A 121 8.64 -8.06 -0.12
C TYR A 121 7.62 -6.93 0.08
N MET A 122 7.41 -6.13 -0.96
CA MET A 122 6.44 -5.03 -0.98
C MET A 122 5.00 -5.46 -1.29
N GLY A 123 4.72 -6.77 -1.41
CA GLY A 123 3.40 -7.31 -1.70
C GLY A 123 3.02 -7.29 -3.19
N PHE A 124 3.97 -7.08 -4.10
CA PHE A 124 3.74 -7.18 -5.53
C PHE A 124 4.03 -8.60 -6.06
N PRO A 125 3.34 -9.04 -7.13
CA PRO A 125 3.50 -10.40 -7.65
C PRO A 125 4.92 -10.76 -8.10
N ASP A 126 5.58 -9.84 -8.80
CA ASP A 126 6.94 -10.02 -9.31
C ASP A 126 7.54 -8.67 -9.73
N VAL A 127 8.83 -8.67 -10.05
CA VAL A 127 9.51 -7.56 -10.70
C VAL A 127 9.11 -7.45 -12.18
N ALA A 128 8.94 -6.24 -12.67
CA ALA A 128 8.80 -5.94 -14.09
C ALA A 128 10.14 -5.49 -14.69
N ALA A 129 10.89 -4.64 -13.98
CA ALA A 129 12.21 -4.18 -14.38
C ALA A 129 13.03 -3.71 -13.17
N THR A 130 14.36 -3.78 -13.29
CA THR A 130 15.31 -3.10 -12.40
C THR A 130 16.01 -1.98 -13.15
N TYR A 131 16.50 -1.00 -12.40
CA TYR A 131 17.13 0.19 -12.93
C TYR A 131 18.37 0.56 -12.15
N TYR A 132 19.32 1.13 -12.88
CA TYR A 132 20.60 1.62 -12.43
C TYR A 132 20.70 3.13 -12.69
N ARG A 133 21.80 3.72 -12.25
CA ARG A 133 22.19 5.12 -12.41
C ARG A 133 21.16 6.13 -11.92
N ALA A 134 20.54 5.83 -10.77
CA ALA A 134 19.56 6.71 -10.13
C ALA A 134 18.42 7.13 -11.09
N ARG A 135 17.87 6.19 -11.86
CA ARG A 135 16.81 6.43 -12.87
C ARG A 135 15.58 7.18 -12.35
N PHE A 136 15.25 6.99 -11.07
CA PHE A 136 14.13 7.65 -10.37
C PHE A 136 14.58 8.86 -9.53
N GLY A 137 15.78 9.38 -9.83
CA GLY A 137 16.43 10.44 -9.08
C GLY A 137 17.37 9.89 -8.00
N ARG A 138 18.33 10.73 -7.62
CA ARG A 138 19.29 10.44 -6.54
C ARG A 138 18.60 10.56 -5.20
N GLY A 139 18.93 9.66 -4.29
CA GLY A 139 18.56 9.75 -2.88
C GLY A 139 19.50 10.69 -2.12
N THR A 140 19.32 10.66 -0.80
CA THR A 140 20.08 11.44 0.16
C THR A 140 20.30 10.59 1.41
N GLY A 141 21.37 10.86 2.15
CA GLY A 141 21.68 10.14 3.38
C GLY A 141 22.60 8.95 3.14
N PRO A 142 22.51 7.87 3.94
CA PRO A 142 23.38 6.72 3.78
C PRO A 142 22.99 5.85 2.57
N ILE A 143 23.99 5.21 1.96
CA ILE A 143 23.78 4.05 1.09
C ILE A 143 23.93 2.82 2.00
N VAL A 144 22.86 2.05 2.15
CA VAL A 144 22.72 1.01 3.18
C VAL A 144 23.19 -0.34 2.67
N MET A 145 22.86 -0.69 1.43
CA MET A 145 23.15 -2.00 0.84
C MET A 145 23.97 -1.84 -0.44
N ASP A 146 24.88 -2.77 -0.66
CA ASP A 146 25.76 -2.83 -1.82
C ASP A 146 26.12 -4.29 -2.15
N ASP A 147 26.40 -4.57 -3.43
CA ASP A 147 26.49 -5.91 -4.03
C ASP A 147 25.34 -6.84 -3.60
N LEU A 148 24.08 -6.40 -3.73
CA LEU A 148 22.92 -7.23 -3.39
C LEU A 148 22.80 -8.38 -4.41
N ARG A 149 22.85 -9.63 -3.94
CA ARG A 149 22.95 -10.83 -4.79
C ARG A 149 21.95 -11.90 -4.40
N CYS A 150 20.68 -11.54 -4.37
CA CYS A 150 19.57 -12.44 -4.10
C CYS A 150 19.51 -13.60 -5.11
N THR A 151 19.06 -14.76 -4.62
CA THR A 151 18.68 -15.93 -5.42
C THR A 151 17.28 -15.79 -6.02
N GLY A 152 16.44 -14.92 -5.44
CA GLY A 152 15.08 -14.62 -5.90
C GLY A 152 13.97 -15.25 -5.04
N ASN A 153 14.35 -16.00 -4.00
CA ASN A 153 13.45 -16.73 -3.11
C ASN A 153 13.52 -16.23 -1.66
N GLU A 154 14.39 -15.27 -1.38
CA GLU A 154 14.52 -14.67 -0.06
C GLU A 154 13.22 -13.96 0.33
N TYR A 155 12.87 -14.07 1.61
CA TYR A 155 11.69 -13.42 2.18
C TYR A 155 11.90 -11.93 2.48
N SER A 156 13.12 -11.42 2.37
CA SER A 156 13.49 -10.02 2.61
C SER A 156 14.81 -9.71 1.88
N PRO A 157 15.01 -8.47 1.38
CA PRO A 157 16.31 -8.06 0.84
C PRO A 157 17.45 -8.16 1.88
N PHE A 158 17.15 -8.08 3.18
CA PHE A 158 18.15 -8.26 4.25
C PHE A 158 18.64 -9.71 4.40
N ALA A 159 17.92 -10.68 3.82
CA ALA A 159 18.33 -12.08 3.82
C ALA A 159 19.17 -12.46 2.59
N CYS A 160 19.36 -11.53 1.65
CA CYS A 160 20.20 -11.77 0.47
C CYS A 160 21.68 -11.64 0.83
N PRO A 161 22.56 -12.43 0.16
CA PRO A 161 24.00 -12.17 0.20
C PRO A 161 24.30 -10.75 -0.27
N MET A 162 25.08 -10.01 0.52
CA MET A 162 25.49 -8.63 0.24
C MET A 162 26.81 -8.32 0.97
N ARG A 163 27.40 -7.14 0.68
CA ARG A 163 28.47 -6.61 1.54
C ARG A 163 27.94 -6.31 2.94
N THR A 164 28.85 -6.13 3.89
CA THR A 164 28.47 -5.63 5.23
C THR A 164 27.65 -4.34 5.09
N ILE A 165 26.48 -4.28 5.72
CA ILE A 165 25.58 -3.12 5.67
C ILE A 165 26.34 -1.83 5.98
N GLY A 166 26.10 -0.79 5.17
CA GLY A 166 26.77 0.52 5.25
C GLY A 166 28.20 0.55 4.68
N THR A 167 28.73 -0.57 4.20
CA THR A 167 30.02 -0.62 3.49
C THR A 167 29.78 -0.66 1.99
N HIS A 168 30.13 0.41 1.29
CA HIS A 168 29.97 0.54 -0.15
C HIS A 168 31.08 1.37 -0.79
N ASN A 169 31.26 1.25 -2.10
CA ASN A 169 32.09 2.15 -2.91
C ASN A 169 31.27 3.06 -3.83
N CYS A 170 29.95 3.07 -3.67
CA CYS A 170 29.04 3.80 -4.53
C CYS A 170 28.80 5.25 -4.12
N GLY A 171 28.33 6.06 -5.05
CA GLY A 171 27.68 7.36 -4.79
C GLY A 171 26.18 7.32 -5.14
N HIS A 172 25.40 8.32 -4.74
CA HIS A 172 23.96 8.36 -5.06
C HIS A 172 23.61 8.43 -6.55
N TYR A 173 24.60 8.60 -7.43
CA TYR A 173 24.38 8.43 -8.86
C TYR A 173 24.24 6.95 -9.26
N GLU A 174 24.49 6.01 -8.35
CA GLU A 174 24.35 4.54 -8.47
C GLU A 174 23.17 4.01 -7.62
N ASP A 175 22.22 4.86 -7.22
CA ASP A 175 21.06 4.37 -6.47
C ASP A 175 20.18 3.48 -7.36
N ALA A 176 19.92 2.26 -6.89
CA ALA A 176 19.10 1.26 -7.56
C ALA A 176 17.61 1.60 -7.51
N GLY A 177 16.88 1.17 -8.55
CA GLY A 177 15.44 1.32 -8.64
C GLY A 177 14.74 0.09 -9.21
N VAL A 178 13.45 -0.02 -8.96
CA VAL A 178 12.61 -1.11 -9.47
C VAL A 178 11.30 -0.58 -10.04
N THR A 179 10.74 -1.30 -11.01
CA THR A 179 9.31 -1.28 -11.32
C THR A 179 8.78 -2.68 -11.04
N CYS A 180 7.83 -2.78 -10.13
CA CYS A 180 7.10 -4.00 -9.81
C CYS A 180 5.89 -4.18 -10.73
N ARG A 181 5.47 -5.43 -10.91
CA ARG A 181 4.18 -5.72 -11.54
C ARG A 181 3.07 -5.24 -10.62
N LYS A 182 2.07 -4.56 -11.17
CA LYS A 182 0.90 -4.12 -10.39
C LYS A 182 0.16 -5.34 -9.84
N ASN A 183 -0.30 -5.22 -8.60
CA ASN A 183 -1.14 -6.19 -7.90
C ASN A 183 -2.65 -6.01 -8.21
N ALA A 184 -2.98 -5.41 -9.34
CA ALA A 184 -4.33 -5.32 -9.87
C ALA A 184 -4.30 -5.43 -11.40
N ARG A 185 -5.33 -6.06 -11.98
CA ARG A 185 -5.51 -6.18 -13.43
C ARG A 185 -6.98 -6.23 -13.82
N LEU A 186 -7.26 -5.92 -15.08
CA LEU A 186 -8.60 -6.05 -15.67
C LEU A 186 -8.62 -7.17 -16.71
N VAL A 187 -9.50 -8.16 -16.53
CA VAL A 187 -9.60 -9.37 -17.36
C VAL A 187 -10.94 -9.41 -18.10
N GLY A 188 -10.97 -10.04 -19.28
CA GLY A 188 -12.21 -10.21 -20.06
C GLY A 188 -12.71 -8.95 -20.79
N GLY A 189 -11.93 -7.87 -20.77
CA GLY A 189 -12.23 -6.63 -21.50
C GLY A 189 -11.07 -6.15 -22.36
N ARG A 190 -10.92 -4.81 -22.47
CA ARG A 190 -9.92 -4.17 -23.35
C ARG A 190 -9.08 -3.20 -22.54
N VAL A 191 -7.76 -3.22 -22.75
CA VAL A 191 -6.80 -2.32 -22.11
C VAL A 191 -6.03 -1.57 -23.19
N THR A 192 -6.07 -0.24 -23.13
CA THR A 192 -5.34 0.69 -24.02
C THR A 192 -4.79 1.84 -23.21
N SER A 193 -3.99 2.72 -23.79
CA SER A 193 -3.46 3.89 -23.08
C SER A 193 -4.54 4.87 -22.59
N SER A 194 -5.71 4.95 -23.22
CA SER A 194 -6.76 5.93 -22.88
C SER A 194 -7.98 5.35 -22.15
N VAL A 195 -8.23 4.05 -22.31
CA VAL A 195 -9.37 3.35 -21.70
C VAL A 195 -8.95 1.94 -21.32
N ALA A 196 -9.42 1.49 -20.15
CA ALA A 196 -9.36 0.09 -19.76
C ALA A 196 -10.68 -0.35 -19.13
N TYR A 197 -11.12 -1.56 -19.43
CA TYR A 197 -12.26 -2.17 -18.73
C TYR A 197 -12.11 -3.68 -18.66
N GLY A 198 -12.75 -4.27 -17.66
CA GLY A 198 -12.77 -5.71 -17.44
C GLY A 198 -13.20 -6.06 -16.01
N ARG A 199 -13.28 -7.34 -15.72
CA ARG A 199 -13.39 -7.87 -14.35
C ARG A 199 -12.13 -7.51 -13.58
N LEU A 200 -12.30 -7.02 -12.36
CA LEU A 200 -11.19 -6.69 -11.47
C LEU A 200 -10.64 -7.97 -10.83
N GLU A 201 -9.35 -8.19 -11.01
CA GLU A 201 -8.59 -9.20 -10.27
C GLU A 201 -7.43 -8.51 -9.53
N VAL A 202 -7.16 -8.96 -8.32
CA VAL A 202 -6.14 -8.41 -7.42
C VAL A 202 -5.19 -9.50 -6.96
N PHE A 203 -3.97 -9.11 -6.61
CA PHE A 203 -2.97 -9.98 -5.99
C PHE A 203 -2.83 -9.63 -4.52
N ALA A 204 -3.13 -10.58 -3.64
CA ALA A 204 -3.04 -10.44 -2.19
C ALA A 204 -2.69 -11.81 -1.58
N GLU A 205 -1.94 -11.80 -0.47
CA GLU A 205 -1.53 -13.02 0.25
C GLU A 205 -0.82 -14.08 -0.64
N GLY A 206 -0.14 -13.63 -1.69
CA GLY A 206 0.63 -14.50 -2.59
C GLY A 206 -0.15 -15.07 -3.78
N ASP A 207 -1.45 -14.81 -3.89
CA ASP A 207 -2.32 -15.35 -4.93
C ASP A 207 -3.11 -14.27 -5.68
N TRP A 208 -3.51 -14.59 -6.91
CA TRP A 208 -4.47 -13.78 -7.68
C TRP A 208 -5.89 -14.23 -7.39
N GLY A 209 -6.82 -13.28 -7.33
CA GLY A 209 -8.24 -13.57 -7.16
C GLY A 209 -9.16 -12.42 -7.55
N THR A 210 -10.47 -12.68 -7.51
CA THR A 210 -11.51 -11.71 -7.87
C THR A 210 -11.95 -10.88 -6.67
N VAL A 211 -12.73 -9.84 -6.96
CA VAL A 211 -13.26 -8.90 -5.97
C VAL A 211 -14.77 -8.89 -6.08
N CYS A 212 -15.48 -9.01 -4.96
CA CYS A 212 -16.94 -8.94 -4.92
C CYS A 212 -17.45 -7.50 -5.19
N ASP A 213 -18.64 -7.39 -5.77
CA ASP A 213 -19.31 -6.12 -6.05
C ASP A 213 -20.05 -5.52 -4.84
N ASP A 214 -20.18 -6.27 -3.73
CA ASP A 214 -20.76 -5.80 -2.48
C ASP A 214 -20.02 -4.59 -1.92
N TYR A 215 -20.77 -3.49 -1.75
CA TYR A 215 -20.29 -2.15 -1.36
C TYR A 215 -19.18 -1.54 -2.24
N PHE A 216 -18.80 -2.19 -3.34
CA PHE A 216 -17.77 -1.69 -4.24
C PHE A 216 -18.31 -0.49 -5.05
N ASP A 217 -17.94 0.71 -4.63
CA ASP A 217 -18.42 1.96 -5.22
C ASP A 217 -17.43 2.61 -6.21
N ILE A 218 -17.81 3.78 -6.73
CA ILE A 218 -16.97 4.53 -7.68
C ILE A 218 -15.66 5.04 -7.04
N LYS A 219 -15.57 5.19 -5.71
CA LYS A 219 -14.32 5.57 -5.04
C LYS A 219 -13.35 4.41 -5.05
N ALA A 220 -13.81 3.20 -4.77
CA ALA A 220 -13.00 1.99 -4.90
C ALA A 220 -12.50 1.81 -6.34
N ALA A 221 -13.39 2.02 -7.31
CA ALA A 221 -13.03 2.01 -8.72
C ALA A 221 -11.98 3.08 -9.09
N ASN A 222 -12.07 4.29 -8.51
CA ASN A 222 -11.08 5.33 -8.74
C ASN A 222 -9.71 4.93 -8.20
N VAL A 223 -9.63 4.35 -6.99
CA VAL A 223 -8.38 3.80 -6.44
C VAL A 223 -7.78 2.76 -7.39
N THR A 224 -8.59 1.80 -7.85
CA THR A 224 -8.16 0.81 -8.84
C THR A 224 -7.64 1.46 -10.12
N CYS A 225 -8.37 2.42 -10.69
CA CYS A 225 -7.97 3.06 -11.94
C CYS A 225 -6.68 3.89 -11.80
N HIS A 226 -6.52 4.62 -10.69
CA HIS A 226 -5.28 5.32 -10.37
C HIS A 226 -4.10 4.36 -10.20
N GLN A 227 -4.28 3.27 -9.47
CA GLN A 227 -3.29 2.20 -9.31
C GLN A 227 -2.89 1.60 -10.67
N LEU A 228 -3.85 1.45 -11.58
CA LEU A 228 -3.61 0.99 -12.95
C LEU A 228 -2.98 2.05 -13.87
N GLY A 229 -2.85 3.30 -13.43
CA GLY A 229 -2.23 4.40 -14.19
C GLY A 229 -3.21 5.22 -15.04
N TYR A 230 -4.50 5.13 -14.77
CA TYR A 230 -5.54 5.92 -15.42
C TYR A 230 -5.98 7.09 -14.53
N ARG A 231 -6.55 8.13 -15.15
CA ARG A 231 -6.99 9.33 -14.41
C ARG A 231 -8.19 9.08 -13.51
N ARG A 232 -9.16 8.24 -13.90
CA ARG A 232 -10.34 7.95 -13.06
C ARG A 232 -11.12 6.74 -13.55
N ALA A 233 -11.99 6.23 -12.68
CA ALA A 233 -13.09 5.38 -13.08
C ALA A 233 -14.21 6.20 -13.73
N SER A 234 -14.81 5.63 -14.75
CA SER A 234 -16.02 6.14 -15.40
C SER A 234 -17.26 5.37 -14.97
N ARG A 235 -17.14 4.06 -14.70
CA ARG A 235 -18.23 3.18 -14.28
C ARG A 235 -17.70 1.99 -13.47
N VAL A 236 -18.58 1.50 -12.59
CA VAL A 236 -18.51 0.19 -11.95
C VAL A 236 -19.64 -0.66 -12.52
N TYR A 237 -19.37 -1.93 -12.76
CA TYR A 237 -20.37 -2.89 -13.19
C TYR A 237 -20.42 -4.04 -12.19
N PRO A 238 -21.58 -4.24 -11.55
CA PRO A 238 -21.82 -5.43 -10.76
C PRO A 238 -22.10 -6.62 -11.68
N ARG A 239 -22.30 -7.78 -11.07
CA ARG A 239 -22.82 -9.01 -11.68
C ARG A 239 -21.96 -9.58 -12.81
N ALA A 240 -20.64 -9.62 -12.62
CA ALA A 240 -19.70 -10.26 -13.54
C ALA A 240 -19.86 -9.83 -15.01
N ARG A 241 -20.04 -8.52 -15.26
CA ARG A 241 -20.33 -7.95 -16.60
C ARG A 241 -19.37 -8.41 -17.71
N TYR A 242 -18.09 -8.61 -17.37
CA TYR A 242 -17.05 -9.08 -18.31
C TYR A 242 -16.67 -10.56 -18.07
N GLY A 243 -17.63 -11.35 -17.60
CA GLY A 243 -17.48 -12.76 -17.31
C GLY A 243 -17.12 -13.04 -15.85
N GLN A 244 -17.50 -14.21 -15.38
CA GLN A 244 -17.14 -14.74 -14.07
C GLN A 244 -15.66 -15.14 -14.05
N GLY A 245 -15.01 -14.97 -12.91
CA GLY A 245 -13.68 -15.49 -12.66
C GLY A 245 -13.69 -16.98 -12.35
N THR A 246 -12.48 -17.53 -12.26
CA THR A 246 -12.23 -18.93 -11.89
C THR A 246 -11.19 -19.03 -10.77
N LEU A 247 -10.70 -17.88 -10.28
CA LEU A 247 -9.75 -17.76 -9.19
C LEU A 247 -10.52 -17.51 -7.89
N PRO A 248 -9.94 -17.72 -6.70
CA PRO A 248 -10.63 -17.42 -5.44
C PRO A 248 -11.15 -15.97 -5.39
N ILE A 249 -12.26 -15.74 -4.69
CA ILE A 249 -12.71 -14.38 -4.35
C ILE A 249 -11.87 -13.92 -3.15
N LEU A 250 -11.02 -12.91 -3.34
CA LEU A 250 -10.06 -12.48 -2.32
C LEU A 250 -10.54 -11.27 -1.51
N MET A 251 -11.38 -10.41 -2.09
CA MET A 251 -11.83 -9.20 -1.41
C MET A 251 -13.34 -9.05 -1.49
N ASP A 252 -13.94 -8.68 -0.36
CA ASP A 252 -15.37 -8.43 -0.18
C ASP A 252 -15.59 -7.18 0.71
N ASP A 253 -16.77 -6.57 0.65
CA ASP A 253 -17.16 -5.31 1.30
C ASP A 253 -16.13 -4.18 1.09
N VAL A 254 -15.58 -4.03 -0.11
CA VAL A 254 -14.46 -3.11 -0.38
C VAL A 254 -14.93 -1.65 -0.34
N ARG A 255 -14.42 -0.90 0.63
CA ARG A 255 -14.77 0.51 0.90
C ARG A 255 -13.52 1.37 0.95
N CYS A 256 -13.33 2.17 -0.09
CA CYS A 256 -12.23 3.13 -0.18
C CYS A 256 -12.67 4.54 0.19
N THR A 257 -11.74 5.30 0.78
CA THR A 257 -11.88 6.75 0.99
C THR A 257 -11.58 7.54 -0.29
N GLY A 258 -10.77 6.98 -1.18
CA GLY A 258 -10.32 7.56 -2.45
C GLY A 258 -8.87 8.07 -2.41
N GLY A 259 -8.22 8.08 -1.24
CA GLY A 259 -6.83 8.49 -1.07
C GLY A 259 -5.82 7.34 -1.05
N GLU A 260 -6.31 6.10 -1.10
CA GLU A 260 -5.48 4.90 -1.05
C GLU A 260 -4.64 4.76 -2.33
N ALA A 261 -3.38 4.35 -2.17
CA ALA A 261 -2.48 4.10 -3.31
C ALA A 261 -2.80 2.78 -4.03
N GLN A 262 -3.40 1.82 -3.33
CA GLN A 262 -3.73 0.49 -3.86
C GLN A 262 -5.07 0.03 -3.30
N ILE A 263 -5.82 -0.75 -4.09
CA ILE A 263 -7.13 -1.27 -3.69
C ILE A 263 -7.07 -2.16 -2.43
N THR A 264 -5.99 -2.91 -2.26
CA THR A 264 -5.74 -3.75 -1.08
C THR A 264 -5.51 -2.96 0.21
N HIS A 265 -5.33 -1.63 0.12
CA HIS A 265 -5.20 -0.77 1.30
C HIS A 265 -6.55 -0.22 1.76
N CYS A 266 -7.61 -0.43 0.98
CA CYS A 266 -8.95 -0.03 1.37
C CYS A 266 -9.48 -0.91 2.50
N LEU A 267 -10.52 -0.41 3.18
CA LEU A 267 -11.25 -1.22 4.13
C LEU A 267 -12.00 -2.32 3.36
N SER A 268 -12.00 -3.54 3.90
CA SER A 268 -12.66 -4.72 3.33
C SER A 268 -12.87 -5.74 4.45
N THR A 269 -13.58 -6.84 4.19
CA THR A 269 -13.43 -8.06 5.00
C THR A 269 -11.98 -8.58 4.96
N PRO A 270 -11.58 -9.48 5.87
CA PRO A 270 -10.29 -10.19 5.75
C PRO A 270 -10.14 -10.87 4.38
N ILE A 271 -8.91 -10.95 3.87
CA ILE A 271 -8.65 -11.52 2.55
C ILE A 271 -9.11 -12.98 2.52
N GLY A 272 -9.92 -13.34 1.51
CA GLY A 272 -10.50 -14.68 1.36
C GLY A 272 -11.76 -14.94 2.18
N GLU A 273 -12.17 -14.03 3.06
CA GLU A 273 -13.47 -14.09 3.75
C GLU A 273 -14.53 -13.32 2.96
N HIS A 274 -15.53 -14.03 2.46
CA HIS A 274 -16.62 -13.46 1.67
C HIS A 274 -17.89 -14.30 1.77
N ASN A 275 -19.04 -13.71 1.43
CA ASN A 275 -20.29 -14.43 1.22
C ASN A 275 -20.74 -14.46 -0.25
N CYS A 276 -19.93 -13.90 -1.16
CA CYS A 276 -20.24 -13.79 -2.57
C CYS A 276 -19.99 -15.07 -3.40
N GLN A 277 -20.58 -15.11 -4.58
CA GLN A 277 -20.29 -16.06 -5.67
C GLN A 277 -19.63 -15.33 -6.86
N HIS A 278 -19.02 -16.05 -7.80
CA HIS A 278 -18.41 -15.40 -8.98
C HIS A 278 -19.40 -14.65 -9.88
N SER A 279 -20.70 -14.91 -9.76
CA SER A 279 -21.71 -14.07 -10.37
C SER A 279 -21.66 -12.62 -9.88
N GLU A 280 -21.04 -12.34 -8.74
CA GLU A 280 -20.90 -11.03 -8.08
C GLU A 280 -19.49 -10.44 -8.27
N ASP A 281 -18.66 -11.01 -9.15
CA ASP A 281 -17.35 -10.44 -9.44
C ASP A 281 -17.50 -9.03 -10.04
N VAL A 282 -16.86 -8.04 -9.42
CA VAL A 282 -16.93 -6.65 -9.85
C VAL A 282 -16.11 -6.39 -11.12
N SER A 283 -16.61 -5.47 -11.92
CA SER A 283 -15.96 -5.02 -13.15
C SER A 283 -15.82 -3.50 -13.15
N VAL A 284 -14.70 -3.00 -13.65
CA VAL A 284 -14.37 -1.56 -13.61
C VAL A 284 -14.09 -1.04 -15.02
N ARG A 285 -14.42 0.23 -15.29
CA ARG A 285 -13.99 0.96 -16.50
C ARG A 285 -13.23 2.23 -16.15
N CYS A 286 -11.95 2.25 -16.49
CA CYS A 286 -11.02 3.36 -16.35
C CYS A 286 -10.89 4.19 -17.63
N VAL A 287 -10.66 5.49 -17.45
CA VAL A 287 -10.41 6.46 -18.53
C VAL A 287 -9.35 7.47 -18.10
N ASN A 288 -8.66 8.05 -19.09
CA ASN A 288 -7.75 9.19 -18.87
C ASN A 288 -8.45 10.54 -18.84
#